data_AF-A0A0Q6B1F4-F1
#
_entry.id   AF-A0A0Q6B1F4-F1
#
_cell.length_a   1.000
_cell.length_b   1.000
_cell.length_c   1.000
_cell.angle_alpha   90.00
_cell.angle_beta   90.00
_cell.angle_gamma   90.00
#
_symmetry.space_group_name_H-M   'P 1'
#
loop_
_entity.id
_entity.type
_entity.pdbx_description
1 polymer ?
#
loop_
_entity_poly.entity_id
_entity_poly.type
_entity_poly.pdbx_seq_one_letter_code
_entity_poly.pdbx_strand_id
1 'polypeptide(L)'
;MHPHINDEILTYIRSGYVEHIDYEGIIANLDNKKLMLMKAGKIFQHEEEIIDKGEPLEALQIFIRPKEKDLKPIVTFLDLENDKSENQWRSIALPSPESPLQFTSRIIMPDFFFLTEELFFTKFFRFTDRFD
;
A
#
# COMPACT_ATOMS: atom_id res chain seq x y z
N MET A 1 -8.74 18.86 -4.74
CA MET A 1 -8.54 18.33 -6.10
C MET A 1 -7.22 18.86 -6.66
N HIS A 2 -6.27 17.99 -7.03
CA HIS A 2 -4.96 18.37 -7.57
C HIS A 2 -4.51 17.45 -8.72
N PRO A 3 -3.73 17.94 -9.69
CA PRO A 3 -3.34 17.17 -10.87
C PRO A 3 -2.05 16.35 -10.68
N HIS A 4 -2.03 15.19 -11.32
CA HIS A 4 -0.83 14.41 -11.63
C HIS A 4 -0.67 14.27 -13.13
N ILE A 5 0.59 14.28 -13.60
CA ILE A 5 0.93 14.17 -15.01
C ILE A 5 1.95 13.06 -15.16
N ASN A 6 1.52 12.02 -15.87
CA ASN A 6 2.31 10.87 -16.20
C ASN A 6 2.86 10.16 -14.94
N ASP A 7 2.15 10.15 -13.81
CA ASP A 7 2.56 9.36 -12.63
C ASP A 7 1.78 8.05 -12.55
N GLU A 8 2.40 6.98 -12.05
CA GLU A 8 1.74 5.77 -11.58
C GLU A 8 1.89 5.73 -10.06
N ILE A 9 0.78 5.90 -9.34
CA ILE A 9 0.75 6.13 -7.90
C ILE A 9 0.09 4.93 -7.23
N LEU A 10 0.88 4.20 -6.45
CA LEU A 10 0.39 3.09 -5.63
C LEU A 10 0.13 3.60 -4.21
N THR A 11 -1.11 3.57 -3.77
CA THR A 11 -1.53 3.86 -2.41
C THR A 11 -1.68 2.55 -1.64
N TYR A 12 -0.89 2.39 -0.57
CA TYR A 12 -0.87 1.23 0.29
C TYR A 12 -1.01 1.64 1.77
N ILE A 13 -2.21 1.48 2.32
CA ILE A 13 -2.54 1.78 3.71
C ILE A 13 -2.17 0.60 4.63
N ARG A 14 -1.64 0.90 5.82
CA ARG A 14 -1.36 -0.03 6.90
C ARG A 14 -2.31 0.13 8.09
N SER A 15 -2.72 1.35 8.39
CA SER A 15 -3.79 1.67 9.36
C SER A 15 -4.53 2.95 8.97
N GLY A 16 -5.75 3.12 9.47
CA GLY A 16 -6.59 4.29 9.16
C GLY A 16 -7.37 4.14 7.84
N TYR A 17 -8.05 5.23 7.46
CA TYR A 17 -9.00 5.26 6.34
C TYR A 17 -8.78 6.50 5.48
N VAL A 18 -8.83 6.32 4.17
CA VAL A 18 -8.73 7.40 3.19
C VAL A 18 -9.89 7.32 2.22
N GLU A 19 -10.53 8.45 1.93
CA GLU A 19 -11.46 8.59 0.83
C GLU A 19 -10.75 9.21 -0.37
N HIS A 20 -10.71 8.49 -1.48
CA HIS A 20 -10.23 8.99 -2.77
C HIS A 20 -11.41 9.51 -3.58
N ILE A 21 -11.26 10.70 -4.16
CA ILE A 21 -12.24 11.30 -5.07
C ILE A 21 -11.52 11.75 -6.33
N ASP A 22 -11.96 11.28 -7.49
CA ASP A 22 -11.41 11.73 -8.78
C ASP A 22 -12.24 12.82 -9.45
N TYR A 23 -11.72 13.38 -10.55
CA TYR A 23 -12.41 14.43 -11.31
C TYR A 23 -13.71 13.99 -11.98
N GLU A 24 -13.95 12.67 -12.13
CA GLU A 24 -15.20 12.11 -12.63
C GLU A 24 -16.25 11.96 -11.51
N GLY A 25 -15.87 12.29 -10.27
CA GLY A 25 -16.71 12.18 -9.08
C GLY A 25 -16.78 10.75 -8.55
N ILE A 26 -15.88 9.86 -8.98
CA ILE A 26 -15.80 8.49 -8.45
C ILE A 26 -15.17 8.56 -7.07
N ILE A 27 -15.88 8.00 -6.10
CA ILE A 27 -15.45 7.92 -4.70
C ILE A 27 -15.01 6.50 -4.39
N ALA A 28 -13.81 6.34 -3.82
CA ALA A 28 -13.31 5.08 -3.34
C ALA A 28 -12.81 5.20 -1.90
N ASN A 29 -13.42 4.43 -0.99
CA ASN A 29 -12.92 4.27 0.36
C ASN A 29 -11.79 3.24 0.36
N LEU A 30 -10.65 3.60 0.96
CA LEU A 30 -9.44 2.81 1.09
C LEU A 30 -9.13 2.57 2.57
N ASP A 31 -8.70 1.34 2.87
CA ASP A 31 -8.22 0.90 4.17
C ASP A 31 -7.04 -0.09 3.98
N ASN A 32 -6.60 -0.73 5.05
CA ASN A 32 -5.47 -1.67 5.01
C ASN A 32 -5.71 -2.96 4.21
N LYS A 33 -6.92 -3.17 3.68
CA LYS A 33 -7.26 -4.30 2.81
C LYS A 33 -7.54 -3.88 1.37
N LYS A 34 -7.42 -2.60 1.02
CA LYS A 34 -7.70 -2.14 -0.34
C LYS A 34 -6.60 -1.26 -0.88
N LEU A 35 -5.88 -1.78 -1.86
CA LEU A 35 -4.83 -1.05 -2.57
C LEU A 35 -5.41 -0.33 -3.77
N MET A 36 -4.79 0.79 -4.13
CA MET A 36 -5.12 1.55 -5.32
C MET A 36 -3.87 1.81 -6.15
N LEU A 37 -3.93 1.52 -7.44
CA LEU A 37 -2.95 1.98 -8.43
C LEU A 37 -3.63 2.98 -9.37
N MET A 38 -3.27 4.24 -9.23
CA MET A 38 -3.72 5.32 -10.11
C MET A 38 -2.64 5.63 -11.14
N LYS A 39 -2.91 5.35 -12.42
CA LYS A 39 -2.07 5.75 -13.55
C LYS A 39 -2.64 7.03 -14.13
N ALA A 40 -1.99 8.16 -13.86
CA ALA A 40 -2.46 9.48 -14.24
C ALA A 40 -2.41 9.74 -15.76
N GLY A 41 -1.55 9.03 -16.49
CA GLY A 41 -1.45 9.18 -17.94
C GLY A 41 -1.16 10.63 -18.35
N LYS A 42 -1.81 11.13 -19.41
CA LYS A 42 -1.64 12.52 -19.87
C LYS A 42 -1.90 13.56 -18.77
N ILE A 43 -2.96 13.38 -18.00
CA ILE A 43 -3.30 14.18 -16.82
C ILE A 43 -4.46 13.49 -16.09
N PHE A 44 -4.42 13.50 -14.76
CA PHE A 44 -5.52 13.04 -13.91
C PHE A 44 -5.59 13.91 -12.67
N GLN A 45 -6.78 14.27 -12.23
CA GLN A 45 -6.97 15.04 -11.00
C GLN A 45 -7.70 14.20 -9.97
N HIS A 46 -7.24 14.27 -8.72
CA HIS A 46 -7.89 13.62 -7.60
C HIS A 46 -7.67 14.41 -6.30
N GLU A 47 -8.34 13.99 -5.25
CA GLU A 47 -8.04 14.32 -3.87
C GLU A 47 -8.17 13.09 -2.98
N GLU A 48 -7.49 13.14 -1.84
CA GLU A 48 -7.53 12.10 -0.83
C GLU A 48 -7.75 12.78 0.52
N GLU A 49 -8.80 12.37 1.23
CA GLU A 49 -9.15 12.86 2.56
C GLU A 49 -8.99 11.75 3.60
N ILE A 50 -8.40 12.09 4.74
CA ILE A 50 -8.28 11.17 5.87
C ILE A 50 -9.63 11.14 6.60
N ILE A 51 -10.23 9.96 6.72
CA ILE A 51 -11.47 9.79 7.46
C ILE A 51 -11.14 9.38 8.89
N ASP A 52 -11.36 10.29 9.85
CA ASP A 52 -11.14 10.00 11.26
C ASP A 52 -12.18 9.00 11.79
N LYS A 53 -11.72 7.76 11.98
CA LYS A 53 -12.48 6.68 12.64
C LYS A 53 -11.80 6.21 13.93
N GLY A 54 -10.94 7.05 14.51
CA GLY A 54 -10.22 6.73 15.75
C GLY A 54 -8.91 5.96 15.57
N GLU A 55 -8.48 5.69 14.33
CA GLU A 55 -7.17 5.10 14.02
C GLU A 55 -6.31 6.08 13.21
N PRO A 56 -5.05 6.33 13.60
CA PRO A 56 -4.16 7.18 12.82
C PRO A 56 -3.84 6.56 11.46
N LEU A 57 -3.69 7.41 10.44
CA LEU A 57 -3.26 6.98 9.12
C LEU A 57 -1.77 6.59 9.14
N GLU A 58 -1.49 5.36 8.73
CA GLU A 58 -0.16 4.91 8.32
C GLU A 58 -0.28 4.38 6.89
N ALA A 59 0.45 4.96 5.95
CA ALA A 59 0.37 4.59 4.54
C ALA A 59 1.68 4.85 3.79
N LEU A 60 1.87 4.12 2.70
CA LEU A 60 2.87 4.39 1.67
C LEU A 60 2.16 4.88 0.42
N GLN A 61 2.61 6.02 -0.10
CA GLN A 61 2.20 6.53 -1.41
C GLN A 61 3.45 6.51 -2.30
N ILE A 62 3.47 5.60 -3.26
CA ILE A 62 4.65 5.30 -4.06
C ILE A 62 4.44 5.81 -5.48
N PHE A 63 5.30 6.74 -5.90
CA PHE A 63 5.23 7.40 -7.20
C PHE A 63 6.23 6.78 -8.15
N ILE A 64 5.74 6.21 -9.23
CA ILE A 64 6.53 5.59 -10.28
C ILE A 64 6.31 6.35 -11.59
N ARG A 65 7.40 6.57 -12.33
CA ARG A 65 7.32 7.08 -13.70
C ARG A 65 6.91 5.94 -14.63
N PRO A 66 5.88 6.11 -15.49
CA PRO A 66 5.44 5.11 -16.44
C PRO A 66 6.50 4.93 -17.52
N LYS A 67 6.41 3.79 -18.21
CA LYS A 67 7.31 3.47 -19.32
C LYS A 67 7.15 4.43 -20.49
N GLU A 68 5.94 4.91 -20.73
CA GLU A 68 5.57 5.79 -21.84
C GLU A 68 4.79 6.99 -21.30
N LYS A 69 4.95 8.15 -21.96
CA LYS A 69 4.21 9.37 -21.63
C LYS A 69 2.84 9.36 -22.29
N ASP A 70 1.96 10.16 -21.72
CA ASP A 70 0.62 10.53 -22.16
C ASP A 70 -0.29 9.33 -22.43
N LEU A 71 -0.10 8.26 -21.66
CA LEU A 71 -0.99 7.09 -21.65
C LEU A 71 -2.41 7.49 -21.23
N LYS A 72 -3.39 6.62 -21.51
CA LYS A 72 -4.75 6.81 -21.03
C LYS A 72 -4.78 6.68 -19.48
N PRO A 73 -5.44 7.61 -18.75
CA PRO A 73 -5.58 7.47 -17.32
C PRO A 73 -6.40 6.23 -16.93
N ILE A 74 -5.99 5.53 -15.89
CA ILE A 74 -6.63 4.32 -15.37
C ILE A 74 -6.45 4.27 -13.86
N VAL A 75 -7.53 4.04 -13.12
CA VAL A 75 -7.48 3.69 -11.68
C VAL A 75 -7.84 2.21 -11.53
N THR A 76 -7.07 1.48 -10.74
CA THR A 76 -7.33 0.07 -10.45
C THR A 76 -7.24 -0.18 -8.97
N PHE A 77 -8.16 -0.99 -8.45
CA PHE A 77 -8.22 -1.35 -7.04
C PHE A 77 -7.98 -2.84 -6.89
N LEU A 78 -7.37 -3.22 -5.77
CA LEU A 78 -7.18 -4.60 -5.38
C LEU A 78 -7.57 -4.77 -3.92
N ASP A 79 -8.60 -5.58 -3.68
CA ASP A 79 -8.95 -6.05 -2.35
C ASP A 79 -8.01 -7.20 -1.95
N LEU A 80 -7.46 -7.13 -0.75
CA LEU A 80 -6.61 -8.14 -0.16
C LEU A 80 -7.44 -9.04 0.76
N GLU A 81 -7.22 -10.35 0.64
CA GLU A 81 -7.81 -11.32 1.59
C GLU A 81 -7.32 -11.09 3.03
N ASN A 82 -6.03 -10.76 3.17
CA ASN A 82 -5.37 -10.44 4.43
C ASN A 82 -4.58 -9.13 4.28
N ASP A 83 -4.60 -8.25 5.28
CA ASP A 83 -3.85 -6.99 5.29
C ASP A 83 -2.33 -7.23 5.31
N LYS A 84 -1.88 -8.32 5.92
CA LYS A 84 -0.47 -8.71 6.06
C LYS A 84 -0.11 -9.96 5.26
N SER A 85 1.06 -9.94 4.63
CA SER A 85 1.70 -11.09 4.00
C SER A 85 2.64 -11.77 4.99
N GLU A 86 2.06 -12.45 5.96
CA GLU A 86 2.77 -13.04 7.09
C GLU A 86 3.72 -14.16 6.68
N ASN A 87 5.02 -13.97 6.92
CA ASN A 87 6.09 -14.93 6.65
C ASN A 87 6.11 -15.49 5.22
N GLN A 88 5.52 -14.79 4.26
CA GLN A 88 5.51 -15.16 2.84
C GLN A 88 5.56 -13.91 1.96
N TRP A 89 6.29 -14.00 0.85
CA TRP A 89 6.28 -12.94 -0.15
C TRP A 89 4.95 -12.92 -0.88
N ARG A 90 4.28 -11.78 -0.89
CA ARG A 90 3.11 -11.54 -1.74
C ARG A 90 3.47 -10.55 -2.83
N SER A 91 3.07 -10.87 -4.05
CA SER A 91 3.21 -9.94 -5.18
C SER A 91 2.08 -8.92 -5.14
N ILE A 92 2.40 -7.64 -5.04
CA ILE A 92 1.42 -6.54 -5.02
C ILE A 92 1.19 -5.99 -6.43
N ALA A 93 2.27 -5.70 -7.16
CA ALA A 93 2.19 -5.14 -8.50
C ALA A 93 3.36 -5.60 -9.38
N LEU A 94 3.07 -5.92 -10.65
CA LEU A 94 4.04 -6.40 -11.64
C LEU A 94 3.80 -5.75 -13.00
N PRO A 95 4.80 -5.72 -13.90
CA PRO A 95 4.63 -5.24 -15.26
C PRO A 95 4.07 -6.32 -16.19
N SER A 96 3.00 -7.00 -15.76
CA SER A 96 2.44 -8.18 -16.43
C SER A 96 0.92 -8.09 -16.53
N PRO A 97 0.29 -8.51 -17.64
CA PRO A 97 -1.17 -8.53 -17.78
C PRO A 97 -1.90 -9.40 -16.76
N GLU A 98 -1.21 -10.39 -16.17
CA GLU A 98 -1.74 -11.29 -15.15
C GLU A 98 -1.75 -10.65 -13.75
N SER A 99 -1.13 -9.48 -13.60
CA SER A 99 -1.11 -8.76 -12.33
C SER A 99 -2.37 -7.89 -12.17
N PRO A 100 -3.08 -7.98 -11.03
CA PRO A 100 -4.22 -7.11 -10.78
C PRO A 100 -3.83 -5.63 -10.77
N LEU A 101 -2.68 -5.29 -10.19
CA LEU A 101 -2.11 -3.95 -10.22
C LEU A 101 -0.90 -3.93 -11.16
N GLN A 102 -1.12 -3.42 -12.37
CA GLN A 102 -0.10 -3.43 -13.42
C GLN A 102 0.59 -2.06 -13.59
N PHE A 103 1.85 -1.99 -13.18
CA PHE A 103 2.76 -0.90 -13.58
C PHE A 103 3.12 -1.04 -15.06
N THR A 104 3.29 0.08 -15.76
CA THR A 104 3.77 0.05 -17.14
C THR A 104 5.30 -0.02 -17.20
N SER A 105 5.97 0.54 -16.20
CA SER A 105 7.41 0.42 -15.98
C SER A 105 7.80 -0.96 -15.50
N ARG A 106 9.03 -1.40 -15.82
CA ARG A 106 9.56 -2.72 -15.44
C ARG A 106 9.94 -2.79 -13.95
N ILE A 107 8.96 -2.62 -13.08
CA ILE A 107 9.11 -2.63 -11.63
C ILE A 107 8.22 -3.73 -11.05
N ILE A 108 8.79 -4.49 -10.12
CA ILE A 108 8.10 -5.49 -9.32
C ILE A 108 8.00 -4.94 -7.90
N MET A 109 6.77 -4.91 -7.37
CA MET A 109 6.51 -4.50 -6.00
C MET A 109 5.98 -5.69 -5.21
N PRO A 110 6.83 -6.35 -4.41
CA PRO A 110 6.38 -7.33 -3.44
C PRO A 110 6.18 -6.70 -2.07
N ASP A 111 5.43 -7.37 -1.19
CA ASP A 111 5.42 -7.09 0.24
C ASP A 111 5.67 -8.36 1.07
N PHE A 112 6.13 -8.16 2.29
CA PHE A 112 6.41 -9.21 3.26
C PHE A 112 6.22 -8.64 4.66
N PHE A 113 5.47 -9.34 5.50
CA PHE A 113 5.33 -9.03 6.91
C PHE A 113 6.01 -10.12 7.74
N PHE A 114 7.10 -9.77 8.43
CA PHE A 114 7.78 -10.71 9.31
C PHE A 114 7.05 -10.78 10.66
N LEU A 115 6.49 -11.94 10.98
CA LEU A 115 6.00 -12.21 12.33
C LEU A 115 7.17 -12.67 13.19
N THR A 116 7.58 -11.82 14.13
CA THR A 116 8.41 -12.29 15.24
C THR A 116 7.50 -12.98 16.25
N GLU A 117 7.74 -14.25 16.56
CA GLU A 117 7.26 -14.76 17.84
C GLU A 117 7.97 -13.99 18.95
N GLU A 118 7.22 -13.47 19.92
CA GLU A 118 7.81 -13.07 21.19
C GLU A 118 8.55 -14.29 21.74
N LEU A 119 9.87 -14.30 21.66
CA LEU A 119 10.69 -15.14 22.51
C LEU A 119 10.32 -14.76 23.94
N PHE A 120 9.48 -15.59 24.56
CA PHE A 120 9.16 -15.60 25.98
C PHE A 120 10.45 -15.36 26.78
N PHE A 121 10.73 -14.11 27.14
CA PHE A 121 11.67 -13.74 28.20
C PHE A 121 10.98 -14.00 29.56
N THR A 122 10.49 -15.22 29.73
CA THR A 122 10.04 -15.78 31.00
C THR A 122 10.45 -17.24 31.04
N LYS A 123 11.76 -17.48 30.98
CA LYS A 123 12.32 -18.70 31.58
C LYS A 123 13.72 -18.48 32.12
N PHE A 124 13.75 -18.27 33.44
CA PHE A 124 14.76 -18.74 34.39
C PHE A 124 16.24 -18.47 34.07
N PHE A 125 16.81 -17.46 34.71
CA PHE A 125 17.94 -17.67 35.63
C PHE A 125 17.87 -16.64 36.77
N ARG A 126 17.15 -17.01 37.84
CA ARG A 126 17.40 -16.48 39.18
C ARG A 126 18.41 -17.43 39.81
N PHE A 127 19.69 -17.07 39.79
CA PHE A 127 20.71 -17.53 40.73
C PHE A 127 21.87 -16.53 40.72
N THR A 128 21.76 -15.52 41.57
CA THR A 128 22.93 -14.93 42.22
C THR A 128 22.57 -14.79 43.70
N ASP A 129 22.71 -15.90 44.42
CA ASP A 129 22.94 -15.85 45.86
C ASP A 129 24.39 -16.27 46.10
N ARG A 130 25.07 -15.42 46.87
CA ARG A 130 26.36 -15.57 47.58
C ARG A 130 27.65 -15.35 46.79
N PHE A 131 28.20 -14.14 46.96
CA PHE A 131 29.59 -13.99 47.37
C PHE A 131 29.62 -13.92 48.91
N ASP A 132 30.49 -14.76 49.50
CA ASP A 132 31.03 -14.81 50.87
C ASP A 132 30.24 -14.21 52.05
#